data_AF-A0A2E2IZK9-F1
#
_entry.id   AF-A0A2E2IZK9-F1
#
_cell.length_a   1.000
_cell.length_b   1.000
_cell.length_c   1.000
_cell.angle_alpha   90.00
_cell.angle_beta   90.00
_cell.angle_gamma   90.00
#
_symmetry.space_group_name_H-M   'P 1'
#
loop_
_entity.id
_entity.type
_entity.pdbx_description
1 polymer ?
#
loop_
_entity_poly.entity_id
_entity_poly.type
_entity_poly.pdbx_seq_one_letter_code
_entity_poly.pdbx_strand_id
1 'polypeptide(L)'
;MEPYMFVIYGLLVIWIIFSIYYLFRIYTKGIDRVIPYIYDSIPSVFTTIGVLGTFVGIYFGLRGFDVNNMEQGIPVLLEGLKTAFTTSIIGVSLALVFGKVAQVVQRKVELKQPPKATGELAALNLIHETLQESKDQSDANFKLLNKSLIGDGDESVTTQITFLRNQFTELQQDSKKQGIFLEKIQSALGGNGETSLLTQLQKLRAEQNEYSKKQEKSVDYLVESMSSNNELIRQKFDEFSELLAKNNTEALVEVMKAATEEFNKQMSSLIEKLVQENFKELNNSVQRMNDWQQENKEMIAALTAQFEKVSKDFEVSSVAIKNITENTEKLTNDNSHLTKLILALQEVMINDTKYQEIVGQLTSTIDTLKSNTEAFDETTNKLNDWVRNQMNFSDSVAKLLVRLEQIDKIKDINEVFWNNTKEQLNEGVSVIEKASKRLSTDIENINAEFYDRLNDTLQNLDNLIQEIINNYRK
;
A
#
# COMPACT_ATOMS: atom_id res chain seq x y z
N MET A 1 25.12 4.77 -4.48
CA MET A 1 24.19 3.63 -4.40
C MET A 1 24.96 2.48 -3.79
N GLU A 2 24.54 2.05 -2.62
CA GLU A 2 25.09 0.89 -1.93
C GLU A 2 24.94 -0.41 -2.77
N PRO A 3 25.83 -1.40 -2.63
CA PRO A 3 25.87 -2.61 -3.45
C PRO A 3 24.58 -3.45 -3.39
N TYR A 4 23.85 -3.43 -2.28
CA TYR A 4 22.57 -4.13 -2.14
C TYR A 4 21.46 -3.54 -3.04
N MET A 5 21.55 -2.26 -3.40
CA MET A 5 20.58 -1.61 -4.29
C MET A 5 20.68 -2.12 -5.72
N PHE A 6 21.90 -2.43 -6.18
CA PHE A 6 22.09 -3.01 -7.51
C PHE A 6 21.44 -4.39 -7.62
N VAL A 7 21.42 -5.18 -6.54
CA VAL A 7 20.79 -6.50 -6.52
C VAL A 7 19.27 -6.39 -6.63
N ILE A 8 18.65 -5.52 -5.82
CA ILE A 8 17.18 -5.35 -5.81
C ILE A 8 16.69 -4.75 -7.13
N TYR A 9 17.33 -3.68 -7.62
CA TYR A 9 16.97 -3.09 -8.91
C TYR A 9 17.28 -4.04 -10.07
N GLY A 10 18.36 -4.84 -9.99
CA GLY A 10 18.66 -5.88 -10.96
C GLY A 10 17.55 -6.94 -11.05
N LEU A 11 17.08 -7.43 -9.90
CA LEU A 11 15.95 -8.38 -9.85
C LEU A 11 14.67 -7.77 -10.43
N LEU A 12 14.36 -6.50 -10.13
CA LEU A 12 13.21 -5.81 -10.72
C LEU A 12 13.33 -5.71 -12.24
N VAL A 13 14.50 -5.32 -12.78
CA VAL A 13 14.72 -5.19 -14.23
C VAL A 13 14.61 -6.54 -14.93
N ILE A 14 15.20 -7.60 -14.37
CA ILE A 14 15.08 -8.96 -14.90
C ILE A 14 13.61 -9.39 -14.95
N TRP A 15 12.86 -9.12 -13.87
CA TRP A 15 11.44 -9.46 -13.79
C TRP A 15 10.58 -8.64 -14.77
N ILE A 16 10.92 -7.37 -15.00
CA ILE A 16 10.27 -6.53 -16.04
C ILE A 16 10.45 -7.15 -17.42
N ILE A 17 11.68 -7.51 -17.78
CA ILE A 17 11.97 -8.11 -19.10
C ILE A 17 11.21 -9.44 -19.25
N PHE A 18 11.23 -10.28 -18.21
CA PHE A 18 10.49 -11.54 -18.19
C PHE A 18 8.98 -11.33 -18.36
N SER A 19 8.40 -10.37 -17.62
CA SER A 19 6.97 -10.05 -17.64
C SER A 19 6.51 -9.53 -19.00
N ILE A 20 7.30 -8.65 -19.63
CA ILE A 20 7.02 -8.13 -20.97
C ILE A 20 7.08 -9.26 -22.01
N TYR A 21 8.09 -10.12 -21.94
CA TYR A 21 8.21 -11.28 -22.82
C TYR A 21 7.00 -12.22 -22.69
N TYR A 22 6.55 -12.50 -21.47
CA TYR A 22 5.39 -13.37 -21.22
C TYR A 22 4.07 -12.75 -21.71
N LEU A 23 3.85 -11.45 -21.47
CA LEU A 23 2.69 -10.72 -21.97
C LEU A 23 2.62 -10.74 -23.51
N PHE A 24 3.76 -10.52 -24.18
CA PHE A 24 3.85 -10.57 -25.63
C PHE A 24 3.62 -11.99 -26.17
N ARG A 25 4.12 -13.01 -25.48
CA ARG A 25 3.92 -14.42 -25.85
C ARG A 25 2.46 -14.84 -25.78
N ILE A 26 1.70 -14.40 -24.78
CA ILE A 26 0.25 -14.67 -24.67
C ILE A 26 -0.52 -13.94 -25.77
N TYR A 27 -0.18 -12.67 -26.01
CA TYR A 27 -0.80 -11.87 -27.07
C TYR A 27 -0.65 -12.50 -28.47
N THR A 28 0.49 -13.17 -28.74
CA THR A 28 0.80 -13.77 -30.04
C THR A 28 0.42 -15.25 -30.17
N LYS A 29 0.54 -16.06 -29.12
CA LYS A 29 0.36 -17.53 -29.18
C LYS A 29 -0.92 -18.06 -28.49
N GLY A 30 -1.72 -17.19 -27.88
CA GLY A 30 -2.96 -17.57 -27.20
C GLY A 30 -2.75 -18.11 -25.78
N ILE A 31 -3.82 -18.15 -24.99
CA ILE A 31 -3.81 -18.56 -23.56
C ILE A 31 -3.44 -20.04 -23.40
N ASP A 32 -3.78 -20.90 -24.36
CA ASP A 32 -3.61 -22.37 -24.29
C ASP A 32 -2.14 -22.85 -24.31
N ARG A 33 -1.21 -22.01 -24.78
CA ARG A 33 0.22 -22.36 -24.90
C ARG A 33 1.09 -21.74 -23.82
N VAL A 34 0.49 -21.13 -22.80
CA VAL A 34 1.20 -20.47 -21.71
C VAL A 34 0.67 -20.97 -20.37
N ILE A 35 1.57 -21.16 -19.41
CA ILE A 35 1.22 -21.65 -18.07
C ILE A 35 0.46 -20.54 -17.33
N PRO A 36 -0.84 -20.71 -17.01
CA PRO A 36 -1.67 -19.66 -16.40
C PRO A 36 -1.12 -19.18 -15.05
N TYR A 37 -0.63 -20.12 -14.23
CA TYR A 37 -0.04 -19.81 -12.93
C TYR A 37 1.14 -18.81 -12.97
N ILE A 38 1.99 -18.90 -14.00
CA ILE A 38 3.12 -17.97 -14.17
C ILE A 38 2.62 -16.58 -14.58
N TYR A 39 1.52 -16.51 -15.32
CA TYR A 39 0.94 -15.25 -15.75
C TYR A 39 0.27 -14.51 -14.59
N ASP A 40 -0.53 -15.22 -13.80
CA ASP A 40 -1.27 -14.64 -12.68
C ASP A 40 -0.34 -14.20 -11.54
N SER A 41 0.88 -14.76 -11.48
CA SER A 41 1.91 -14.38 -10.51
C SER A 41 2.76 -13.18 -10.93
N ILE A 42 2.64 -12.65 -12.17
CA ILE A 42 3.43 -11.50 -12.62
C ILE A 42 3.29 -10.29 -11.68
N PRO A 43 2.06 -9.83 -11.31
CA PRO A 43 1.89 -8.69 -10.43
C PRO A 43 2.35 -8.96 -9.00
N SER A 44 2.09 -10.16 -8.47
CA SER A 44 2.42 -10.48 -7.08
C SER A 44 3.92 -10.52 -6.83
N VAL A 45 4.71 -11.02 -7.78
CA VAL A 45 6.17 -11.07 -7.66
C VAL A 45 6.80 -9.67 -7.62
N PHE A 46 6.24 -8.67 -8.32
CA PHE A 46 6.69 -7.28 -8.18
C PHE A 46 6.51 -6.75 -6.76
N THR A 47 5.37 -7.06 -6.13
CA THR A 47 5.11 -6.71 -4.73
C THR A 47 6.07 -7.44 -3.80
N THR A 48 6.31 -8.74 -4.02
CA THR A 48 7.25 -9.53 -3.21
C THR A 48 8.68 -9.00 -3.30
N ILE A 49 9.17 -8.63 -4.50
CA ILE A 49 10.49 -8.01 -4.67
C ILE A 49 10.55 -6.63 -3.98
N GLY A 50 9.46 -5.85 -4.06
CA GLY A 50 9.35 -4.56 -3.36
C GLY A 50 9.43 -4.71 -1.84
N VAL A 51 8.70 -5.67 -1.27
CA VAL A 51 8.72 -6.02 0.17
C VAL A 51 10.09 -6.51 0.60
N LEU A 52 10.74 -7.35 -0.20
CA LEU A 52 12.12 -7.80 0.05
C LEU A 52 13.08 -6.59 0.08
N GLY A 53 12.92 -5.64 -0.83
CA GLY A 53 13.68 -4.39 -0.83
C GLY A 53 13.49 -3.57 0.44
N THR A 54 12.27 -3.52 0.97
CA THR A 54 11.96 -2.85 2.25
C THR A 54 12.73 -3.47 3.40
N PHE A 55 12.71 -4.80 3.53
CA PHE A 55 13.44 -5.50 4.59
C PHE A 55 14.95 -5.30 4.49
N VAL A 56 15.50 -5.35 3.27
CA VAL A 56 16.92 -5.11 3.04
C VAL A 56 17.31 -3.67 3.37
N GLY A 57 16.51 -2.67 2.96
CA GLY A 57 16.76 -1.26 3.27
C GLY A 57 16.74 -0.96 4.77
N ILE A 58 15.78 -1.53 5.51
CA ILE A 58 15.71 -1.41 6.97
C ILE A 58 16.91 -2.13 7.63
N TYR A 59 17.25 -3.33 7.17
CA TYR A 59 18.39 -4.09 7.70
C TYR A 59 19.70 -3.32 7.58
N PHE A 60 19.99 -2.73 6.42
CA PHE A 60 21.21 -1.95 6.23
C PHE A 60 21.16 -0.59 6.95
N GLY A 61 19.99 0.03 7.07
CA GLY A 61 19.79 1.24 7.88
C GLY A 61 20.03 1.02 9.38
N LEU A 62 19.68 -0.16 9.91
CA LEU A 62 19.88 -0.53 11.31
C LEU A 62 21.29 -1.07 11.58
N ARG A 63 21.96 -1.66 10.58
CA ARG A 63 23.31 -2.24 10.76
C ARG A 63 24.37 -1.20 11.15
N GLY A 64 24.21 0.05 10.70
CA GLY A 64 25.09 1.16 11.06
C GLY A 64 24.63 1.97 12.27
N PHE A 65 23.54 1.59 12.92
CA PHE A 65 22.95 2.35 14.02
C PHE A 65 23.58 1.97 15.37
N ASP A 66 24.35 2.88 15.96
CA ASP A 66 24.90 2.73 17.31
C ASP A 66 24.04 3.51 18.32
N VAL A 67 23.48 2.79 19.30
CA VAL A 67 22.65 3.35 20.36
C VAL A 67 23.44 4.34 21.23
N ASN A 68 24.77 4.20 21.30
CA ASN A 68 25.65 5.05 22.10
C ASN A 68 26.11 6.32 21.34
N ASN A 69 25.83 6.43 20.04
CA ASN A 69 26.24 7.57 19.20
C ASN A 69 25.16 7.96 18.18
N MET A 70 24.02 8.43 18.70
CA MET A 70 22.79 8.67 17.92
C MET A 70 22.97 9.72 16.80
N GLU A 71 23.83 10.72 16.98
CA GLU A 71 24.06 11.78 15.97
C GLU A 71 24.58 11.25 14.63
N GLN A 72 25.41 10.20 14.66
CA GLN A 72 25.94 9.58 13.44
C GLN A 72 25.02 8.48 12.89
N GLY A 73 24.22 7.83 13.75
CA GLY A 73 23.31 6.74 13.36
C GLY A 73 22.02 7.20 12.69
N ILE A 74 21.48 8.37 13.06
CA ILE A 74 20.20 8.88 12.52
C ILE A 74 20.25 9.11 11.00
N PRO A 75 21.28 9.77 10.40
CA PRO A 75 21.34 9.96 8.96
C PRO A 75 21.37 8.64 8.16
N VAL A 76 22.14 7.65 8.63
CA VAL A 76 22.24 6.32 7.99
C VAL A 76 20.91 5.56 8.08
N LEU A 77 20.23 5.64 9.22
CA LEU A 77 18.91 5.06 9.41
C LEU A 77 17.88 5.68 8.45
N LEU A 78 17.87 7.01 8.34
CA LEU A 78 16.97 7.73 7.43
C LEU A 78 17.23 7.40 5.97
N GLU A 79 18.49 7.19 5.59
CA GLU A 79 18.85 6.79 4.22
C GLU A 79 18.41 5.35 3.90
N GLY A 80 18.58 4.42 4.85
CA GLY A 80 18.06 3.04 4.74
C GLY A 80 16.53 3.00 4.69
N LEU A 81 15.86 3.85 5.48
CA LEU A 81 14.40 3.98 5.49
C LEU A 81 13.86 4.57 4.17
N LYS A 82 14.48 5.64 3.67
CA LYS A 82 14.16 6.25 2.36
C LYS A 82 14.24 5.22 1.24
N THR A 83 15.28 4.40 1.30
CA THR A 83 15.53 3.32 0.36
C THR A 83 14.43 2.24 0.44
N ALA A 84 14.10 1.80 1.65
CA ALA A 84 13.04 0.83 1.90
C ALA A 84 11.67 1.29 1.37
N PHE A 85 11.31 2.56 1.60
CA PHE A 85 10.08 3.13 1.05
C PHE A 85 10.10 3.21 -0.48
N THR A 86 11.23 3.62 -1.07
CA THR A 86 11.34 3.76 -2.53
C THR A 86 11.19 2.42 -3.24
N THR A 87 11.79 1.34 -2.74
CA THR A 87 11.65 0.00 -3.33
C THR A 87 10.23 -0.53 -3.22
N SER A 88 9.54 -0.28 -2.10
CA SER A 88 8.15 -0.67 -1.90
C SER A 88 7.21 0.05 -2.87
N ILE A 89 7.36 1.37 -3.00
CA ILE A 89 6.55 2.20 -3.92
C ILE A 89 6.72 1.73 -5.36
N ILE A 90 7.96 1.45 -5.80
CA ILE A 90 8.24 0.96 -7.15
C ILE A 90 7.61 -0.44 -7.35
N GLY A 91 7.76 -1.36 -6.39
CA GLY A 91 7.18 -2.69 -6.47
C GLY A 91 5.65 -2.67 -6.59
N VAL A 92 4.98 -1.91 -5.74
CA VAL A 92 3.51 -1.76 -5.78
C VAL A 92 3.05 -1.07 -7.06
N SER A 93 3.75 -0.02 -7.50
CA SER A 93 3.40 0.69 -8.74
C SER A 93 3.50 -0.21 -9.96
N LEU A 94 4.59 -0.99 -10.07
CA LEU A 94 4.77 -1.95 -11.15
C LEU A 94 3.74 -3.08 -11.09
N ALA A 95 3.42 -3.59 -9.89
CA ALA A 95 2.37 -4.60 -9.72
C ALA A 95 1.01 -4.11 -10.24
N LEU A 96 0.62 -2.88 -9.93
CA LEU A 96 -0.64 -2.30 -10.41
C LEU A 96 -0.65 -2.12 -11.93
N VAL A 97 0.43 -1.60 -12.49
CA VAL A 97 0.56 -1.39 -13.95
C VAL A 97 0.51 -2.73 -14.68
N PHE A 98 1.36 -3.69 -14.29
CA PHE A 98 1.41 -5.01 -14.93
C PHE A 98 0.13 -5.81 -14.68
N GLY A 99 -0.51 -5.67 -13.51
CA GLY A 99 -1.82 -6.27 -13.23
C GLY A 99 -2.92 -5.77 -14.16
N LYS A 100 -2.99 -4.46 -14.39
CA LYS A 100 -3.96 -3.88 -15.36
C LYS A 100 -3.64 -4.26 -16.79
N VAL A 101 -2.36 -4.24 -17.18
CA VAL A 101 -1.94 -4.66 -18.53
C VAL A 101 -2.26 -6.15 -18.75
N ALA A 102 -2.01 -7.01 -17.75
CA ALA A 102 -2.35 -8.42 -17.82
C ALA A 102 -3.86 -8.66 -18.00
N GLN A 103 -4.71 -7.96 -17.24
CA GLN A 103 -6.17 -8.07 -17.42
C GLN A 103 -6.62 -7.65 -18.83
N VAL A 104 -6.05 -6.56 -19.36
CA VAL A 104 -6.37 -6.06 -20.71
C VAL A 104 -5.90 -7.04 -21.79
N VAL A 105 -4.70 -7.60 -21.65
CA VAL A 105 -4.16 -8.59 -22.59
C VAL A 105 -5.00 -9.86 -22.56
N GLN A 106 -5.35 -10.36 -21.38
CA GLN A 106 -6.20 -11.54 -21.21
C GLN A 106 -7.56 -11.35 -21.89
N ARG A 107 -8.24 -10.25 -21.60
CA ARG A 107 -9.54 -9.92 -22.23
C ARG A 107 -9.45 -9.85 -23.76
N LYS A 108 -8.38 -9.29 -24.31
CA LYS A 108 -8.17 -9.23 -25.77
C LYS A 108 -7.93 -10.61 -26.40
N VAL A 109 -7.34 -11.55 -25.67
CA VAL A 109 -7.09 -12.91 -26.15
C VAL A 109 -8.34 -13.78 -26.00
N GLU A 110 -9.08 -13.64 -24.90
CA GLU A 110 -10.38 -14.32 -24.70
C GLU A 110 -11.40 -13.93 -25.78
N LEU A 111 -11.44 -12.66 -26.20
CA LEU A 111 -12.30 -12.20 -27.30
C LEU A 111 -11.90 -12.76 -28.68
N LYS A 112 -10.67 -13.26 -28.85
CA LYS A 112 -10.18 -13.85 -30.11
C LYS A 112 -10.37 -15.37 -30.17
N GLN A 113 -10.65 -16.03 -29.04
CA GLN A 113 -10.91 -17.47 -28.99
C GLN A 113 -12.43 -17.72 -29.04
N PRO A 114 -12.90 -18.78 -29.73
CA PRO A 114 -14.30 -19.19 -29.60
C PRO A 114 -14.59 -19.48 -28.12
N PRO A 115 -15.81 -19.18 -27.63
CA PRO A 115 -16.14 -19.30 -26.22
C PRO A 115 -15.82 -20.71 -25.74
N LYS A 116 -14.84 -20.82 -24.84
CA LYS A 116 -14.57 -22.08 -24.14
C LYS A 116 -15.78 -22.37 -23.29
N ALA A 117 -16.57 -23.34 -23.73
CA ALA A 117 -17.75 -23.78 -23.04
C ALA A 117 -17.33 -24.62 -21.82
N THR A 118 -16.98 -23.94 -20.73
CA THR A 118 -17.04 -24.51 -19.39
C THR A 118 -18.47 -24.30 -18.88
N GLY A 119 -19.23 -25.38 -18.73
CA GLY A 119 -20.61 -25.33 -18.23
C GLY A 119 -21.61 -25.91 -19.22
N GLU A 120 -22.74 -26.36 -18.67
CA GLU A 120 -23.89 -27.09 -19.23
C GLU A 120 -24.28 -26.74 -20.68
N LEU A 121 -23.97 -25.53 -21.15
CA LEU A 121 -24.12 -25.09 -22.54
C LEU A 121 -23.27 -25.89 -23.55
N ALA A 122 -22.08 -26.36 -23.15
CA ALA A 122 -21.24 -27.26 -23.95
C ALA A 122 -21.91 -28.62 -24.16
N ALA A 123 -22.47 -29.16 -23.07
CA ALA A 123 -23.19 -30.42 -23.09
C ALA A 123 -24.47 -30.31 -23.90
N LEU A 124 -25.19 -29.18 -23.80
CA LEU A 124 -26.37 -28.89 -24.61
C LEU A 124 -26.05 -28.75 -26.10
N ASN A 125 -24.94 -28.10 -26.47
CA ASN A 125 -24.51 -28.03 -27.87
C ASN A 125 -24.09 -29.41 -28.41
N LEU A 126 -23.39 -30.23 -27.60
CA LEU A 126 -23.05 -31.59 -27.98
C LEU A 126 -24.31 -32.46 -28.17
N ILE A 127 -25.29 -32.33 -27.28
CA ILE A 127 -26.60 -33.01 -27.40
C ILE A 127 -27.33 -32.52 -28.66
N HIS A 128 -27.32 -31.22 -28.94
CA HIS A 128 -27.94 -30.64 -30.13
C HIS A 128 -27.31 -31.18 -31.42
N GLU A 129 -25.98 -31.22 -31.48
CA GLU A 129 -25.21 -31.73 -32.63
C GLU A 129 -25.47 -33.24 -32.84
N THR A 130 -25.45 -34.02 -31.76
CA THR A 130 -25.73 -35.48 -31.83
C THR A 130 -27.19 -35.76 -32.23
N LEU A 131 -28.15 -34.97 -31.77
CA LEU A 131 -29.56 -35.08 -32.16
C LEU A 131 -29.78 -34.66 -33.61
N GLN A 132 -29.06 -33.66 -34.10
CA GLN A 132 -29.12 -33.23 -35.49
C GLN A 132 -28.54 -34.28 -36.43
N GLU A 133 -27.39 -34.87 -36.07
CA GLU A 133 -26.76 -35.95 -36.84
C GLU A 133 -27.65 -37.22 -36.87
N SER A 134 -28.26 -37.59 -35.74
CA SER A 134 -29.23 -38.70 -35.66
C SER A 134 -30.48 -38.47 -36.51
N LYS A 135 -30.97 -37.22 -36.56
CA LYS A 135 -32.11 -36.83 -37.41
C LYS A 135 -31.75 -36.93 -38.89
N ASP A 136 -30.60 -36.40 -39.29
CA ASP A 136 -30.13 -36.43 -40.68
C ASP A 136 -29.89 -37.88 -41.15
N GLN A 137 -29.35 -38.73 -40.28
CA GLN A 137 -29.17 -40.15 -40.56
C GLN A 137 -30.51 -40.90 -40.66
N SER A 138 -31.49 -40.58 -39.81
CA SER A 138 -32.85 -41.13 -39.91
C SER A 138 -33.56 -40.71 -41.20
N ASP A 139 -33.45 -39.45 -41.59
CA ASP A 139 -34.00 -38.94 -42.86
C ASP A 139 -33.34 -39.62 -44.07
N ALA A 140 -32.03 -39.86 -44.02
CA ALA A 140 -31.31 -40.62 -45.05
C ALA A 140 -31.82 -42.07 -45.15
N ASN A 141 -32.00 -42.73 -44.00
CA ASN A 141 -32.54 -44.10 -43.95
C ASN A 141 -33.98 -44.17 -44.46
N PHE A 142 -34.84 -43.19 -44.13
CA PHE A 142 -36.21 -43.12 -44.66
C PHE A 142 -36.24 -42.88 -46.17
N LYS A 143 -35.36 -42.02 -46.69
CA LYS A 143 -35.21 -41.83 -48.14
C LYS A 143 -34.76 -43.10 -48.84
N LEU A 144 -33.83 -43.84 -48.25
CA LEU A 144 -33.35 -45.11 -48.79
C LEU A 144 -34.45 -46.19 -48.76
N LEU A 145 -35.18 -46.30 -47.66
CA LEU A 145 -36.34 -47.19 -47.56
C LEU A 145 -37.43 -46.85 -48.58
N ASN A 146 -37.75 -45.56 -48.75
CA ASN A 146 -38.72 -45.09 -49.73
C ASN A 146 -38.27 -45.42 -51.17
N LYS A 147 -36.97 -45.25 -51.46
CA LYS A 147 -36.39 -45.64 -52.75
C LYS A 147 -36.48 -47.15 -52.99
N SER A 148 -36.25 -47.98 -51.98
CA SER A 148 -36.35 -49.44 -52.08
C SER A 148 -37.80 -49.94 -52.16
N LEU A 149 -38.79 -49.21 -51.64
CA LEU A 149 -40.19 -49.63 -51.69
C LEU A 149 -40.94 -49.10 -52.92
N ILE A 150 -40.76 -47.82 -53.26
CA ILE A 150 -41.59 -47.08 -54.23
C ILE A 150 -40.77 -46.50 -55.40
N GLY A 151 -39.43 -46.52 -55.35
CA GLY A 151 -38.59 -45.91 -56.38
C GLY A 151 -38.65 -46.61 -57.75
N ASP A 152 -38.36 -45.89 -58.83
CA ASP A 152 -38.37 -46.42 -60.22
C ASP A 152 -37.12 -47.26 -60.59
N GLY A 153 -36.29 -47.66 -59.62
CA GLY A 153 -35.10 -48.48 -59.85
C GLY A 153 -35.41 -49.98 -59.89
N ASP A 154 -34.57 -50.76 -60.57
CA ASP A 154 -34.71 -52.23 -60.70
C ASP A 154 -34.68 -52.97 -59.35
N GLU A 155 -34.12 -52.35 -58.31
CA GLU A 155 -34.04 -52.89 -56.95
C GLU A 155 -35.28 -52.59 -56.09
N SER A 156 -36.25 -51.81 -56.59
CA SER A 156 -37.43 -51.47 -55.82
C SER A 156 -38.47 -52.60 -55.84
N VAL A 157 -39.19 -52.74 -54.72
CA VAL A 157 -40.26 -53.72 -54.58
C VAL A 157 -41.37 -53.48 -55.61
N THR A 158 -41.67 -52.23 -55.95
CA THR A 158 -42.70 -51.88 -56.94
C THR A 158 -42.28 -52.27 -58.36
N THR A 159 -41.01 -52.05 -58.74
CA THR A 159 -40.46 -52.48 -60.02
C THR A 159 -40.38 -54.00 -60.11
N GLN A 160 -39.98 -54.69 -59.03
CA GLN A 160 -39.99 -56.15 -58.97
C GLN A 160 -41.41 -56.74 -59.07
N ILE A 161 -42.40 -56.14 -58.41
CA ILE A 161 -43.82 -56.52 -58.56
C ILE A 161 -44.31 -56.29 -59.99
N THR A 162 -43.83 -55.24 -60.66
CA THR A 162 -44.17 -54.94 -62.06
C THR A 162 -43.52 -55.93 -63.03
N PHE A 163 -42.25 -56.29 -62.80
CA PHE A 163 -41.57 -57.39 -63.53
C PHE A 163 -42.27 -58.73 -63.30
N LEU A 164 -42.67 -59.04 -62.07
CA LEU A 164 -43.46 -60.22 -61.72
C LEU A 164 -44.81 -60.22 -62.45
N ARG A 165 -45.49 -59.07 -62.53
CA ARG A 165 -46.77 -58.92 -63.24
C ARG A 165 -46.62 -59.09 -64.75
N ASN A 166 -45.56 -58.56 -65.35
CA ASN A 166 -45.28 -58.72 -66.77
C ASN A 166 -44.92 -60.18 -67.10
N GLN A 167 -44.11 -60.85 -66.27
CA GLN A 167 -43.90 -62.30 -66.39
C GLN A 167 -45.20 -63.09 -66.21
N PHE A 168 -46.10 -62.67 -65.32
CA PHE A 168 -47.40 -63.32 -65.12
C PHE A 168 -48.29 -63.24 -66.37
N THR A 169 -48.20 -62.13 -67.12
CA THR A 169 -48.97 -61.91 -68.35
C THR A 169 -48.41 -62.76 -69.50
N GLU A 170 -47.09 -62.96 -69.58
CA GLU A 170 -46.45 -63.90 -70.51
C GLU A 170 -46.69 -65.38 -70.15
N LEU A 171 -46.86 -65.70 -68.86
CA LEU A 171 -47.12 -67.05 -68.36
C LEU A 171 -48.59 -67.51 -68.46
N GLN A 172 -49.51 -66.60 -68.81
CA GLN A 172 -50.93 -66.91 -68.97
C GLN A 172 -51.21 -67.82 -70.19
N GLN A 173 -50.20 -68.05 -71.05
CA GLN A 173 -50.28 -68.94 -72.21
C GLN A 173 -49.90 -70.41 -71.94
N ASP A 174 -49.39 -70.78 -70.76
CA ASP A 174 -48.95 -72.17 -70.52
C ASP A 174 -49.12 -72.65 -69.06
N SER A 175 -50.20 -73.40 -68.81
CA SER A 175 -50.67 -73.87 -67.50
C SER A 175 -49.65 -74.67 -66.67
N LYS A 176 -48.62 -75.28 -67.29
CA LYS A 176 -47.58 -76.04 -66.58
C LYS A 176 -46.53 -75.16 -65.87
N LYS A 177 -46.32 -73.91 -66.30
CA LYS A 177 -45.34 -73.01 -65.66
C LYS A 177 -45.91 -72.28 -64.43
N GLN A 178 -47.24 -72.20 -64.30
CA GLN A 178 -47.90 -71.64 -63.10
C GLN A 178 -47.57 -72.42 -61.82
N GLY A 179 -47.49 -73.76 -61.89
CA GLY A 179 -47.10 -74.58 -60.73
C GLY A 179 -45.68 -74.29 -60.25
N ILE A 180 -44.71 -74.24 -61.18
CA ILE A 180 -43.30 -73.95 -60.89
C ILE A 180 -43.11 -72.51 -60.39
N PHE A 181 -43.90 -71.56 -60.90
CA PHE A 181 -43.84 -70.17 -60.47
C PHE A 181 -44.44 -69.97 -59.06
N LEU A 182 -45.60 -70.59 -58.77
CA LEU A 182 -46.17 -70.59 -57.43
C LEU A 182 -45.25 -71.29 -56.41
N GLU A 183 -44.55 -72.33 -56.83
CA GLU A 183 -43.52 -72.99 -56.03
C GLU A 183 -42.31 -72.08 -55.77
N LYS A 184 -41.86 -71.30 -56.77
CA LYS A 184 -40.82 -70.29 -56.57
C LYS A 184 -41.25 -69.15 -55.64
N ILE A 185 -42.47 -68.64 -55.77
CA ILE A 185 -43.02 -67.62 -54.85
C ILE A 185 -43.14 -68.19 -53.43
N GLN A 186 -43.66 -69.42 -53.30
CA GLN A 186 -43.70 -70.11 -52.01
C GLN A 186 -42.29 -70.24 -51.42
N SER A 187 -41.29 -70.58 -52.23
CA SER A 187 -39.89 -70.69 -51.77
C SER A 187 -39.28 -69.35 -51.36
N ALA A 188 -39.62 -68.24 -52.04
CA ALA A 188 -39.13 -66.90 -51.74
C ALA A 188 -39.83 -66.28 -50.51
N LEU A 189 -41.13 -66.55 -50.31
CA LEU A 189 -41.90 -65.98 -49.22
C LEU A 189 -41.88 -66.83 -47.94
N GLY A 190 -41.92 -68.16 -48.08
CA GLY A 190 -42.06 -69.09 -46.95
C GLY A 190 -41.20 -70.35 -47.04
N GLY A 191 -40.22 -70.39 -47.95
CA GLY A 191 -39.26 -71.48 -48.04
C GLY A 191 -38.21 -71.42 -46.93
N ASN A 192 -37.61 -72.57 -46.61
CA ASN A 192 -36.55 -72.67 -45.60
C ASN A 192 -35.17 -72.20 -46.08
N GLY A 193 -35.08 -71.57 -47.26
CA GLY A 193 -33.83 -71.06 -47.81
C GLY A 193 -33.38 -69.77 -47.12
N GLU A 194 -32.08 -69.55 -47.00
CA GLU A 194 -31.52 -68.38 -46.29
C GLU A 194 -31.91 -67.02 -46.89
N THR A 195 -32.33 -67.01 -48.15
CA THR A 195 -32.80 -65.83 -48.89
C THR A 195 -34.32 -65.65 -48.86
N SER A 196 -35.07 -66.51 -48.16
CA SER A 196 -36.52 -66.32 -48.02
C SER A 196 -36.84 -65.14 -47.11
N LEU A 197 -37.92 -64.41 -47.42
CA LEU A 197 -38.34 -63.27 -46.61
C LEU A 197 -38.68 -63.70 -45.18
N LEU A 198 -39.29 -64.86 -44.99
CA LEU A 198 -39.59 -65.39 -43.65
C LEU A 198 -38.32 -65.64 -42.83
N THR A 199 -37.29 -66.24 -43.43
CA THR A 199 -36.01 -66.48 -42.76
C THR A 199 -35.25 -65.17 -42.49
N GLN A 200 -35.26 -64.21 -43.41
CA GLN A 200 -34.67 -62.88 -43.18
C GLN A 200 -35.40 -62.10 -42.07
N LEU A 201 -36.73 -62.16 -42.02
CA LEU A 201 -37.53 -61.49 -40.99
C LEU A 201 -37.35 -62.15 -39.62
N GLN A 202 -37.15 -63.48 -39.59
CA GLN A 202 -36.74 -64.21 -38.39
C GLN A 202 -35.33 -63.81 -37.92
N LYS A 203 -34.34 -63.70 -38.83
CA LYS A 203 -32.98 -63.23 -38.51
C LYS A 203 -33.00 -61.79 -37.97
N LEU A 204 -33.75 -60.89 -38.62
CA LEU A 204 -33.90 -59.50 -38.17
C LEU A 204 -34.57 -59.41 -36.79
N ARG A 205 -35.60 -60.22 -36.53
CA ARG A 205 -36.19 -60.32 -35.18
C ARG A 205 -35.19 -60.84 -34.15
N ALA A 206 -34.38 -61.84 -34.50
CA ALA A 206 -33.35 -62.39 -33.62
C ALA A 206 -32.28 -61.34 -33.29
N GLU A 207 -31.78 -60.62 -34.29
CA GLU A 207 -30.84 -59.51 -34.12
C GLU A 207 -31.44 -58.37 -33.29
N GLN A 208 -32.68 -57.95 -33.59
CA GLN A 208 -33.38 -56.93 -32.81
C GLN A 208 -33.52 -57.33 -31.33
N ASN A 209 -33.81 -58.61 -31.06
CA ASN A 209 -33.93 -59.13 -29.70
C ASN A 209 -32.57 -59.18 -28.99
N GLU A 210 -31.48 -59.47 -29.73
CA GLU A 210 -30.12 -59.43 -29.19
C GLU A 210 -29.67 -57.98 -28.88
N TYR A 211 -29.97 -57.03 -29.76
CA TYR A 211 -29.76 -55.60 -29.51
C TYR A 211 -30.55 -55.13 -28.29
N SER A 212 -31.82 -55.52 -28.16
CA SER A 212 -32.66 -55.19 -27.01
C SER A 212 -32.04 -55.70 -25.70
N LYS A 213 -31.51 -56.93 -25.68
CA LYS A 213 -30.82 -57.48 -24.50
C LYS A 213 -29.52 -56.76 -24.17
N LYS A 214 -28.75 -56.31 -25.16
CA LYS A 214 -27.55 -55.49 -24.94
C LYS A 214 -27.92 -54.11 -24.40
N GLN A 215 -29.00 -53.51 -24.89
CA GLN A 215 -29.53 -52.24 -24.40
C GLN A 215 -29.95 -52.34 -22.93
N GLU A 216 -30.70 -53.39 -22.57
CA GLU A 216 -31.14 -53.66 -21.19
C GLU A 216 -29.94 -53.74 -20.23
N LYS A 217 -28.90 -54.52 -20.59
CA LYS A 217 -27.66 -54.60 -19.79
C LYS A 217 -26.92 -53.27 -19.63
N SER A 218 -26.87 -52.45 -20.68
CA SER A 218 -26.26 -51.11 -20.58
C SER A 218 -27.07 -50.18 -19.67
N VAL A 219 -28.40 -50.30 -19.69
CA VAL A 219 -29.27 -49.56 -18.77
C VAL A 219 -29.07 -50.03 -17.32
N ASP A 220 -28.97 -51.34 -17.08
CA ASP A 220 -28.68 -51.88 -15.74
C ASP A 220 -27.34 -51.38 -15.20
N TYR A 221 -26.29 -51.39 -16.02
CA TYR A 221 -24.97 -50.87 -15.65
C TYR A 221 -25.01 -49.36 -15.34
N LEU A 222 -25.78 -48.58 -16.11
CA LEU A 222 -25.97 -47.14 -15.83
C LEU A 222 -26.71 -46.91 -14.52
N VAL A 223 -27.75 -47.70 -14.23
CA VAL A 223 -28.51 -47.61 -12.98
C VAL A 223 -27.61 -47.97 -11.78
N GLU A 224 -26.82 -49.03 -11.89
CA GLU A 224 -25.87 -49.45 -10.86
C GLU A 224 -24.77 -48.40 -10.64
N SER A 225 -24.21 -47.86 -11.72
CA SER A 225 -23.21 -46.78 -11.65
C SER A 225 -23.80 -45.49 -11.08
N MET A 226 -25.04 -45.13 -11.41
CA MET A 226 -25.72 -43.97 -10.82
C MET A 226 -26.00 -44.18 -9.34
N SER A 227 -26.45 -45.37 -8.93
CA SER A 227 -26.70 -45.70 -7.53
C SER A 227 -25.42 -45.63 -6.70
N SER A 228 -24.32 -46.22 -7.20
CA SER A 228 -23.01 -46.15 -6.55
C SER A 228 -22.47 -44.72 -6.45
N ASN A 229 -22.60 -43.93 -7.51
CA ASN A 229 -22.17 -42.54 -7.49
C ASN A 229 -22.99 -41.69 -6.50
N ASN A 230 -24.30 -41.92 -6.43
CA ASN A 230 -25.18 -41.21 -5.50
C ASN A 230 -24.85 -41.55 -4.03
N GLU A 231 -24.51 -42.81 -3.75
CA GLU A 231 -24.07 -43.22 -2.42
C GLU A 231 -22.72 -42.61 -2.02
N LEU A 232 -21.77 -42.53 -2.95
CA LEU A 232 -20.49 -41.85 -2.74
C LEU A 232 -20.68 -40.34 -2.49
N ILE A 233 -21.56 -39.68 -3.25
CA ILE A 233 -21.90 -38.27 -3.04
C ILE A 233 -22.47 -38.07 -1.64
N ARG A 234 -23.38 -38.94 -1.20
CA ARG A 234 -23.96 -38.88 0.15
C ARG A 234 -22.88 -39.00 1.23
N GLN A 235 -21.99 -39.98 1.12
CA GLN A 235 -20.86 -40.13 2.06
C GLN A 235 -19.97 -38.88 2.08
N LYS A 236 -19.62 -38.32 0.92
CA LYS A 236 -18.78 -37.12 0.84
C LYS A 236 -19.48 -35.89 1.40
N PHE A 237 -20.79 -35.80 1.24
CA PHE A 237 -21.60 -34.72 1.79
C PHE A 237 -21.72 -34.85 3.33
N ASP A 238 -21.93 -36.06 3.85
CA ASP A 238 -21.95 -36.32 5.30
C ASP A 238 -20.58 -35.97 5.93
N GLU A 239 -19.47 -36.37 5.29
CA GLU A 239 -18.10 -36.06 5.72
C GLU A 239 -17.80 -34.55 5.67
N PHE A 240 -18.31 -33.85 4.65
CA PHE A 240 -18.23 -32.39 4.53
C PHE A 240 -19.05 -31.66 5.60
N SER A 241 -20.27 -32.11 5.88
CA SER A 241 -21.12 -31.58 6.95
C SER A 241 -20.50 -31.78 8.32
N GLU A 242 -19.88 -32.93 8.59
CA GLU A 242 -19.15 -33.18 9.84
C GLU A 242 -17.94 -32.25 9.98
N LEU A 243 -17.18 -32.02 8.90
CA LEU A 243 -16.06 -31.07 8.90
C LEU A 243 -16.51 -29.62 9.10
N LEU A 244 -17.63 -29.21 8.51
CA LEU A 244 -18.21 -27.88 8.71
C LEU A 244 -18.65 -27.67 10.16
N ALA A 245 -19.35 -28.64 10.73
CA ALA A 245 -19.81 -28.60 12.12
C ALA A 245 -18.65 -28.59 13.13
N LYS A 246 -17.58 -29.34 12.85
CA LYS A 246 -16.44 -29.48 13.77
C LYS A 246 -15.45 -28.31 13.72
N ASN A 247 -15.42 -27.52 12.64
CA ASN A 247 -14.34 -26.56 12.41
C ASN A 247 -14.73 -25.08 12.53
N ASN A 248 -15.99 -24.66 12.31
CA ASN A 248 -16.18 -23.27 11.83
C ASN A 248 -17.26 -22.36 12.44
N THR A 249 -18.04 -22.74 13.46
CA THR A 249 -19.09 -21.84 13.98
C THR A 249 -18.81 -21.27 15.37
N GLU A 250 -18.42 -22.09 16.35
CA GLU A 250 -18.12 -21.58 17.70
C GLU A 250 -16.67 -21.10 17.85
N ALA A 251 -15.70 -21.89 17.36
CA ALA A 251 -14.28 -21.57 17.52
C ALA A 251 -13.87 -20.27 16.81
N LEU A 252 -14.44 -19.99 15.63
CA LEU A 252 -14.12 -18.78 14.87
C LEU A 252 -14.76 -17.53 15.50
N VAL A 253 -15.98 -17.66 16.02
CA VAL A 253 -16.65 -16.59 16.79
C VAL A 253 -15.92 -16.31 18.10
N GLU A 254 -15.46 -17.35 18.81
CA GLU A 254 -14.73 -17.20 20.07
C GLU A 254 -13.34 -16.59 19.86
N VAL A 255 -12.61 -16.99 18.81
CA VAL A 255 -11.33 -16.38 18.44
C VAL A 255 -11.51 -14.92 18.01
N MET A 256 -12.56 -14.59 17.26
CA MET A 256 -12.84 -13.20 16.87
C MET A 256 -13.25 -12.34 18.06
N LYS A 257 -14.05 -12.87 18.98
CA LYS A 257 -14.42 -12.20 20.23
C LYS A 257 -13.20 -11.93 21.11
N ALA A 258 -12.38 -12.95 21.33
CA ALA A 258 -11.14 -12.82 22.10
C ALA A 258 -10.15 -11.83 21.47
N ALA A 259 -9.99 -11.86 20.14
CA ALA A 259 -9.15 -10.92 19.42
C ALA A 259 -9.64 -9.47 19.54
N THR A 260 -10.96 -9.27 19.51
CA THR A 260 -11.58 -7.94 19.62
C THR A 260 -11.49 -7.39 21.05
N GLU A 261 -11.71 -8.23 22.06
CA GLU A 261 -11.54 -7.85 23.47
C GLU A 261 -10.08 -7.50 23.80
N GLU A 262 -9.13 -8.30 23.33
CA GLU A 262 -7.70 -8.06 23.48
C GLU A 262 -7.27 -6.77 22.76
N PHE A 263 -7.76 -6.55 21.53
CA PHE A 263 -7.52 -5.31 20.80
C PHE A 263 -8.04 -4.07 21.54
N ASN A 264 -9.29 -4.11 22.03
CA ASN A 264 -9.88 -3.00 22.78
C ASN A 264 -9.11 -2.69 24.07
N LYS A 265 -8.65 -3.72 24.78
CA LYS A 265 -7.83 -3.58 25.99
C LYS A 265 -6.48 -2.93 25.68
N GLN A 266 -5.77 -3.41 24.66
CA GLN A 266 -4.49 -2.86 24.25
C GLN A 266 -4.61 -1.41 23.76
N MET A 267 -5.65 -1.11 22.99
CA MET A 267 -5.90 0.24 22.49
C MET A 267 -6.19 1.24 23.63
N SER A 268 -7.02 0.85 24.59
CA SER A 268 -7.35 1.69 25.74
C SER A 268 -6.10 1.98 26.59
N SER A 269 -5.28 0.96 26.85
CA SER A 269 -4.00 1.11 27.57
C SER A 269 -3.00 1.99 26.83
N LEU A 270 -2.90 1.84 25.51
CA LEU A 270 -2.02 2.68 24.67
C LEU A 270 -2.47 4.15 24.68
N ILE A 271 -3.77 4.41 24.53
CA ILE A 271 -4.32 5.77 24.54
C ILE A 271 -4.08 6.42 25.91
N GLU A 272 -4.36 5.72 27.01
CA GLU A 272 -4.14 6.24 28.35
C GLU A 272 -2.66 6.60 28.56
N LYS A 273 -1.75 5.70 28.17
CA LYS A 273 -0.31 5.91 28.32
C LYS A 273 0.21 7.05 27.44
N LEU A 274 -0.18 7.09 26.17
CA LEU A 274 0.22 8.15 25.24
C LEU A 274 -0.31 9.51 25.68
N VAL A 275 -1.54 9.59 26.16
CA VAL A 275 -2.12 10.85 26.64
C VAL A 275 -1.40 11.32 27.90
N GLN A 276 -1.22 10.44 28.90
CA GLN A 276 -0.57 10.81 30.14
C GLN A 276 0.92 11.19 29.96
N GLU A 277 1.69 10.42 29.17
CA GLU A 277 3.10 10.70 28.93
C GLU A 277 3.28 12.00 28.14
N ASN A 278 2.46 12.24 27.09
CA ASN A 278 2.55 13.47 26.32
C ASN A 278 2.17 14.71 27.14
N PHE A 279 1.12 14.65 27.97
CA PHE A 279 0.76 15.77 28.86
C PHE A 279 1.85 16.03 29.91
N LYS A 280 2.49 14.97 30.42
CA LYS A 280 3.62 15.11 31.35
C LYS A 280 4.82 15.80 30.70
N GLU A 281 5.20 15.39 29.49
CA GLU A 281 6.32 16.01 28.78
C GLU A 281 6.03 17.44 28.32
N LEU A 282 4.78 17.72 27.95
CA LEU A 282 4.33 19.08 27.67
C LEU A 282 4.46 19.95 28.92
N ASN A 283 3.97 19.48 30.07
CA ASN A 283 4.07 20.21 31.34
C ASN A 283 5.54 20.46 31.73
N ASN A 284 6.40 19.45 31.61
CA ASN A 284 7.84 19.59 31.85
C ASN A 284 8.48 20.64 30.93
N SER A 285 8.08 20.70 29.67
CA SER A 285 8.60 21.66 28.69
C SER A 285 8.16 23.09 28.98
N VAL A 286 6.90 23.28 29.38
CA VAL A 286 6.38 24.59 29.82
C VAL A 286 7.11 25.05 31.08
N GLN A 287 7.35 24.15 32.04
CA GLN A 287 8.09 24.47 33.25
C GLN A 287 9.54 24.88 32.96
N ARG A 288 10.28 24.12 32.14
CA ARG A 288 11.64 24.50 31.70
C ARG A 288 11.70 25.86 31.02
N MET A 289 10.68 26.21 30.23
CA MET A 289 10.60 27.52 29.59
C MET A 289 10.40 28.65 30.61
N ASN A 290 9.57 28.43 31.64
CA ASN A 290 9.36 29.39 32.72
C ASN A 290 10.63 29.58 33.56
N ASP A 291 11.32 28.48 33.90
CA ASP A 291 12.59 28.52 34.62
C ASP A 291 13.65 29.31 33.83
N TRP A 292 13.79 29.02 32.53
CA TRP A 292 14.68 29.77 31.63
C TRP A 292 14.32 31.27 31.54
N GLN A 293 13.02 31.59 31.50
CA GLN A 293 12.57 32.99 31.47
C GLN A 293 12.99 33.74 32.74
N GLN A 294 12.88 33.10 33.90
CA GLN A 294 13.29 33.68 35.18
C GLN A 294 14.82 33.88 35.24
N GLU A 295 15.60 32.85 34.91
CA GLU A 295 17.07 32.93 34.88
C GLU A 295 17.56 34.00 33.90
N ASN A 296 16.94 34.10 32.72
CA ASN A 296 17.30 35.10 31.72
C ASN A 296 16.98 36.52 32.20
N LYS A 297 15.85 36.73 32.91
CA LYS A 297 15.52 38.03 33.51
C LYS A 297 16.58 38.46 34.52
N GLU A 298 17.00 37.55 35.39
CA GLU A 298 18.05 37.80 36.39
C GLU A 298 19.40 38.10 35.74
N MET A 299 19.79 37.33 34.72
CA MET A 299 21.01 37.55 33.96
C MET A 299 21.03 38.92 33.28
N ILE A 300 19.93 39.31 32.62
CA ILE A 300 19.83 40.63 31.96
C ILE A 300 19.90 41.75 32.99
N ALA A 301 19.25 41.62 34.15
CA ALA A 301 19.34 42.61 35.21
C ALA A 301 20.78 42.77 35.75
N ALA A 302 21.47 41.66 36.02
CA ALA A 302 22.86 41.67 36.48
C ALA A 302 23.82 42.26 35.45
N LEU A 303 23.66 41.89 34.18
CA LEU A 303 24.47 42.42 33.08
C LEU A 303 24.25 43.93 32.91
N THR A 304 23.01 44.39 33.01
CA THR A 304 22.65 45.82 32.96
C THR A 304 23.34 46.60 34.09
N ALA A 305 23.29 46.08 35.31
CA ALA A 305 23.94 46.71 36.46
C ALA A 305 25.48 46.79 36.32
N GLN A 306 26.11 45.72 35.79
CA GLN A 306 27.55 45.74 35.51
C GLN A 306 27.90 46.77 34.43
N PHE A 307 27.11 46.86 33.36
CA PHE A 307 27.31 47.85 32.31
C PHE A 307 27.14 49.29 32.79
N GLU A 308 26.16 49.55 33.65
CA GLU A 308 25.96 50.88 34.26
C GLU A 308 27.18 51.30 35.09
N LYS A 309 27.71 50.37 35.91
CA LYS A 309 28.93 50.60 36.70
C LYS A 309 30.12 50.95 35.81
N VAL A 310 30.38 50.16 34.77
CA VAL A 310 31.48 50.41 33.82
C VAL A 310 31.32 51.76 33.11
N SER A 311 30.09 52.12 32.74
CA SER A 311 29.80 53.42 32.11
C SER A 311 30.16 54.59 33.04
N LYS A 312 29.82 54.47 34.33
CA LYS A 312 30.17 55.48 35.34
C LYS A 312 31.68 55.58 35.57
N ASP A 313 32.39 54.44 35.61
CA ASP A 313 33.85 54.43 35.76
C ASP A 313 34.54 55.09 34.54
N PHE A 314 33.99 54.91 33.33
CA PHE A 314 34.46 55.58 32.13
C PHE A 314 34.13 57.08 32.10
N GLU A 315 32.99 57.51 32.61
CA GLU A 315 32.66 58.94 32.75
C GLU A 315 33.67 59.64 33.67
N VAL A 316 33.98 59.04 34.83
CA VAL A 316 35.02 59.54 35.75
C VAL A 316 36.39 59.59 35.06
N SER A 317 36.74 58.55 34.31
CA SER A 317 37.99 58.49 33.55
C SER A 317 38.06 59.57 32.47
N SER A 318 36.95 59.85 31.76
CA SER A 318 36.85 60.91 30.76
C SER A 318 37.11 62.28 31.37
N VAL A 319 36.49 62.59 32.51
CA VAL A 319 36.72 63.84 33.24
C VAL A 319 38.17 63.97 33.70
N ALA A 320 38.76 62.88 34.19
CA ALA A 320 40.16 62.87 34.61
C ALA A 320 41.11 63.11 33.43
N ILE A 321 40.91 62.44 32.29
CA ILE A 321 41.71 62.63 31.08
C ILE A 321 41.54 64.07 30.56
N LYS A 322 40.31 64.59 30.52
CA LYS A 322 40.06 65.99 30.13
C LYS A 322 40.84 66.98 31.01
N ASN A 323 40.83 66.80 32.32
CA ASN A 323 41.60 67.64 33.24
C ASN A 323 43.12 67.52 33.00
N ILE A 324 43.62 66.32 32.68
CA ILE A 324 45.03 66.11 32.30
C ILE A 324 45.34 66.85 31.00
N THR A 325 44.49 66.71 29.98
CA THR A 325 44.62 67.40 28.69
C THR A 325 44.66 68.91 28.89
N GLU A 326 43.70 69.50 29.60
CA GLU A 326 43.64 70.94 29.87
C GLU A 326 44.87 71.45 30.64
N ASN A 327 45.35 70.70 31.63
CA ASN A 327 46.54 71.10 32.40
C ASN A 327 47.83 70.93 31.59
N THR A 328 47.91 69.92 30.73
CA THR A 328 49.07 69.69 29.86
C THR A 328 49.10 70.72 28.73
N GLU A 329 47.96 71.10 28.19
CA GLU A 329 47.83 72.20 27.22
C GLU A 329 48.30 73.53 27.81
N LYS A 330 47.94 73.84 29.07
CA LYS A 330 48.44 75.04 29.77
C LYS A 330 49.96 75.04 29.93
N LEU A 331 50.60 73.87 30.02
CA LEU A 331 52.05 73.73 30.13
C LEU A 331 52.77 73.78 28.77
N THR A 332 52.12 73.34 27.70
CA THR A 332 52.75 73.09 26.40
C THR A 332 52.35 74.07 25.30
N ASN A 333 51.29 74.85 25.51
CA ASN A 333 50.84 75.81 24.50
C ASN A 333 51.92 76.86 24.19
N ASP A 334 51.80 77.47 23.02
CA ASP A 334 52.80 78.40 22.48
C ASP A 334 53.00 79.64 23.38
N ASN A 335 52.02 79.94 24.24
CA ASN A 335 52.04 81.05 25.19
C ASN A 335 52.41 80.64 26.62
N SER A 336 52.77 79.38 26.86
CA SER A 336 52.99 78.85 28.20
C SER A 336 54.22 79.47 28.83
N HIS A 337 54.24 79.52 30.16
CA HIS A 337 55.42 79.97 30.88
C HIS A 337 56.64 79.10 30.57
N LEU A 338 56.44 77.80 30.29
CA LEU A 338 57.52 76.87 29.96
C LEU A 338 58.09 77.13 28.56
N THR A 339 57.23 77.32 27.55
CA THR A 339 57.63 77.69 26.19
C THR A 339 58.36 79.03 26.18
N LYS A 340 57.86 80.01 26.94
CA LYS A 340 58.54 81.31 27.13
C LYS A 340 59.87 81.20 27.85
N LEU A 341 59.98 80.31 28.85
CA LEU A 341 61.23 80.05 29.57
C LEU A 341 62.27 79.43 28.64
N ILE A 342 61.86 78.49 27.78
CA ILE A 342 62.72 77.88 26.76
C ILE A 342 63.18 78.90 25.73
N LEU A 343 62.27 79.74 25.22
CA LEU A 343 62.61 80.80 24.25
C LEU A 343 63.58 81.83 24.88
N ALA A 344 63.33 82.24 26.13
CA ALA A 344 64.22 83.15 26.85
C ALA A 344 65.58 82.50 27.16
N LEU A 345 65.62 81.21 27.49
CA LEU A 345 66.87 80.45 27.66
C LEU A 345 67.63 80.37 26.33
N GLN A 346 66.95 80.10 25.21
CA GLN A 346 67.54 80.09 23.87
C GLN A 346 68.17 81.45 23.52
N GLU A 347 67.54 82.56 23.90
CA GLU A 347 68.01 83.92 23.64
C GLU A 347 69.24 84.31 24.49
N VAL A 348 69.31 83.83 25.74
CA VAL A 348 70.42 84.13 26.68
C VAL A 348 71.63 83.21 26.48
N MET A 349 71.48 82.09 25.77
CA MET A 349 72.51 81.07 25.57
C MET A 349 73.39 81.32 24.33
N ILE A 350 74.16 82.40 24.35
CA ILE A 350 75.25 82.58 23.40
C ILE A 350 76.49 81.88 23.96
N ASN A 351 76.68 80.59 23.60
CA ASN A 351 77.93 79.78 23.62
C ASN A 351 78.11 78.60 24.61
N ASP A 352 77.07 78.07 25.30
CA ASP A 352 77.24 76.83 26.09
C ASP A 352 76.52 75.61 25.45
N THR A 353 77.33 74.66 24.95
CA THR A 353 76.88 73.43 24.27
C THR A 353 76.02 72.52 25.16
N LYS A 354 76.24 72.46 26.48
CA LYS A 354 75.41 71.62 27.37
C LYS A 354 74.01 72.19 27.53
N TYR A 355 73.90 73.51 27.57
CA TYR A 355 72.61 74.17 27.67
C TYR A 355 71.80 74.08 26.37
N GLN A 356 72.46 74.14 25.21
CA GLN A 356 71.79 73.88 23.92
C GLN A 356 71.19 72.48 23.85
N GLU A 357 71.88 71.46 24.36
CA GLU A 357 71.38 70.08 24.42
C GLU A 357 70.16 69.96 25.37
N ILE A 358 70.24 70.54 26.58
CA ILE A 358 69.13 70.55 27.55
C ILE A 358 67.90 71.24 26.97
N VAL A 359 68.09 72.37 26.29
CA VAL A 359 67.00 73.11 25.64
C VAL A 359 66.40 72.33 24.45
N GLY A 360 67.23 71.63 23.68
CA GLY A 360 66.77 70.73 22.61
C GLY A 360 65.92 69.58 23.17
N GLN A 361 66.38 68.94 24.25
CA GLN A 361 65.63 67.89 24.95
C GLN A 361 64.32 68.41 25.55
N LEU A 362 64.31 69.61 26.13
CA LEU A 362 63.10 70.27 26.63
C LEU A 362 62.10 70.57 25.52
N THR A 363 62.58 71.06 24.37
CA THR A 363 61.73 71.35 23.20
C THR A 363 61.09 70.05 22.68
N SER A 364 61.89 68.99 22.49
CA SER A 364 61.38 67.67 22.10
C SER A 364 60.39 67.09 23.11
N THR A 365 60.60 67.34 24.40
CA THR A 365 59.67 66.92 25.46
C THR A 365 58.34 67.67 25.36
N ILE A 366 58.36 68.97 25.06
CA ILE A 366 57.14 69.77 24.82
C ILE A 366 56.40 69.29 23.58
N ASP A 367 57.11 69.04 22.47
CA ASP A 367 56.50 68.52 21.25
C ASP A 367 55.84 67.16 21.48
N THR A 368 56.51 66.29 22.24
CA THR A 368 55.97 64.97 22.64
C THR A 368 54.75 65.14 23.56
N LEU A 369 54.78 66.06 24.52
CA LEU A 369 53.63 66.33 25.39
C LEU A 369 52.45 66.93 24.60
N LYS A 370 52.71 67.80 23.61
CA LYS A 370 51.69 68.36 22.72
C LYS A 370 51.02 67.27 21.89
N SER A 371 51.81 66.37 21.27
CA SER A 371 51.29 65.23 20.54
C SER A 371 50.49 64.26 21.43
N ASN A 372 50.96 63.99 22.66
CA ASN A 372 50.21 63.18 23.62
C ASN A 372 48.91 63.86 24.07
N THR A 373 48.90 65.19 24.19
CA THR A 373 47.72 65.98 24.55
C THR A 373 46.65 65.87 23.47
N GLU A 374 47.03 65.98 22.19
CA GLU A 374 46.14 65.79 21.05
C GLU A 374 45.57 64.36 21.01
N ALA A 375 46.40 63.35 21.25
CA ALA A 375 45.95 61.95 21.32
C ALA A 375 45.00 61.69 22.50
N PHE A 376 45.24 62.31 23.65
CA PHE A 376 44.33 62.24 24.80
C PHE A 376 43.02 62.96 24.54
N ASP A 377 43.02 64.09 23.84
CA ASP A 377 41.79 64.80 23.47
C ASP A 377 40.95 63.96 22.50
N GLU A 378 41.56 63.37 21.47
CA GLU A 378 40.87 62.45 20.55
C GLU A 378 40.27 61.24 21.30
N THR A 379 41.04 60.66 22.22
CA THR A 379 40.59 59.52 23.05
C THR A 379 39.43 59.92 23.97
N THR A 380 39.48 61.12 24.54
CA THR A 380 38.41 61.68 25.39
C THR A 380 37.12 61.86 24.61
N ASN A 381 37.20 62.37 23.38
CA ASN A 381 36.04 62.55 22.52
C ASN A 381 35.40 61.20 22.14
N LYS A 382 36.22 60.20 21.74
CA LYS A 382 35.72 58.84 21.47
C LYS A 382 35.10 58.19 22.70
N LEU A 383 35.68 58.39 23.88
CA LEU A 383 35.15 57.86 25.14
C LEU A 383 33.79 58.49 25.49
N ASN A 384 33.65 59.80 25.33
CA ASN A 384 32.39 60.52 25.54
C ASN A 384 31.28 60.07 24.58
N ASP A 385 31.61 59.88 23.30
CA ASP A 385 30.67 59.37 22.30
C ASP A 385 30.22 57.93 22.64
N TRP A 386 31.14 57.09 23.10
CA TRP A 386 30.82 55.74 23.56
C TRP A 386 29.89 55.75 24.78
N VAL A 387 30.20 56.55 25.82
CA VAL A 387 29.36 56.72 27.02
C VAL A 387 27.96 57.21 26.64
N ARG A 388 27.86 58.16 25.71
CA ARG A 388 26.56 58.69 25.24
C ARG A 388 25.73 57.65 24.49
N ASN A 389 26.35 56.89 23.59
CA ASN A 389 25.67 55.79 22.89
C ASN A 389 25.24 54.69 23.86
N GLN A 390 26.02 54.45 24.91
CA GLN A 390 25.73 53.46 25.94
C GLN A 390 24.53 53.86 26.82
N MET A 391 24.37 55.15 27.16
CA MET A 391 23.16 55.63 27.86
C MET A 391 21.88 55.31 27.06
N ASN A 392 21.93 55.42 25.74
CA ASN A 392 20.80 55.06 24.87
C ASN A 392 20.53 53.54 24.86
N PHE A 393 21.59 52.72 24.92
CA PHE A 393 21.45 51.26 25.06
C PHE A 393 20.86 50.89 26.42
N SER A 394 21.33 51.51 27.52
CA SER A 394 20.79 51.30 28.87
C SER A 394 19.30 51.66 28.95
N ASP A 395 18.88 52.77 28.34
CA ASP A 395 17.46 53.14 28.25
C ASP A 395 16.63 52.10 27.45
N SER A 396 17.24 51.52 26.41
CA SER A 396 16.62 50.45 25.62
C SER A 396 16.49 49.15 26.43
N VAL A 397 17.49 48.78 27.23
CA VAL A 397 17.45 47.61 28.12
C VAL A 397 16.49 47.84 29.29
N ALA A 398 16.41 49.05 29.85
CA ALA A 398 15.41 49.40 30.85
C ALA A 398 13.98 49.24 30.30
N LYS A 399 13.74 49.67 29.05
CA LYS A 399 12.46 49.42 28.35
C LYS A 399 12.20 47.91 28.15
N LEU A 400 13.22 47.12 27.80
CA LEU A 400 13.09 45.67 27.69
C LEU A 400 12.78 45.02 29.05
N LEU A 401 13.39 45.46 30.14
CA LEU A 401 13.10 44.99 31.49
C LEU A 401 11.65 45.31 31.89
N VAL A 402 11.16 46.52 31.60
CA VAL A 402 9.74 46.87 31.83
C VAL A 402 8.80 46.01 30.97
N ARG A 403 9.18 45.70 29.73
CA ARG A 403 8.41 44.77 28.87
C ARG A 403 8.46 43.32 29.38
N LEU A 404 9.60 42.86 29.88
CA LEU A 404 9.74 41.55 30.51
C LEU A 404 8.96 41.47 31.82
N GLU A 405 8.88 42.56 32.58
CA GLU A 405 8.05 42.66 33.79
C GLU A 405 6.55 42.71 33.46
N GLN A 406 6.17 43.32 32.32
CA GLN A 406 4.82 43.17 31.77
C GLN A 406 4.51 41.72 31.37
N ILE A 407 5.49 40.98 30.85
CA ILE A 407 5.37 39.53 30.58
C ILE A 407 5.30 38.73 31.89
N ASP A 408 5.96 39.16 32.96
CA ASP A 408 5.82 38.57 34.30
C ASP A 408 4.41 38.84 34.88
N LYS A 409 3.76 39.95 34.54
CA LYS A 409 2.31 40.16 34.80
C LYS A 409 1.42 39.28 33.92
N ILE A 410 1.92 38.81 32.77
CA ILE A 410 1.27 37.73 32.03
C ILE A 410 1.44 36.40 32.78
N LYS A 411 2.22 36.27 33.85
CA LYS A 411 2.23 35.07 34.71
C LYS A 411 0.90 34.88 35.45
N ASP A 412 0.24 35.96 35.87
CA ASP A 412 -1.15 35.92 36.40
C ASP A 412 -2.16 35.58 35.29
N ILE A 413 -1.98 36.14 34.10
CA ILE A 413 -2.79 35.78 32.92
C ILE A 413 -2.51 34.35 32.48
N ASN A 414 -1.29 33.83 32.67
CA ASN A 414 -0.89 32.46 32.41
C ASN A 414 -1.51 31.54 33.45
N GLU A 415 -1.66 31.93 34.70
CA GLU A 415 -2.39 31.10 35.67
C GLU A 415 -3.87 31.01 35.27
N VAL A 416 -4.51 32.12 34.87
CA VAL A 416 -5.88 32.13 34.34
C VAL A 416 -5.98 31.41 32.99
N PHE A 417 -5.05 31.63 32.07
CA PHE A 417 -5.00 31.06 30.72
C PHE A 417 -4.70 29.58 30.78
N TRP A 418 -3.74 29.13 31.58
CA TRP A 418 -3.45 27.72 31.79
C TRP A 418 -4.52 27.05 32.62
N ASN A 419 -5.17 27.70 33.59
CA ASN A 419 -6.34 27.13 34.26
C ASN A 419 -7.50 26.96 33.29
N ASN A 420 -7.79 27.97 32.46
CA ASN A 420 -8.87 27.91 31.47
C ASN A 420 -8.52 26.96 30.31
N THR A 421 -7.26 26.89 29.89
CA THR A 421 -6.76 25.92 28.91
C THR A 421 -6.77 24.50 29.48
N LYS A 422 -6.45 24.32 30.76
CA LYS A 422 -6.57 23.04 31.47
C LYS A 422 -8.03 22.64 31.63
N GLU A 423 -8.91 23.59 31.91
CA GLU A 423 -10.36 23.37 31.97
C GLU A 423 -10.90 22.95 30.59
N GLN A 424 -10.57 23.68 29.53
CA GLN A 424 -10.93 23.33 28.15
C GLN A 424 -10.29 22.03 27.66
N LEU A 425 -9.04 21.74 28.04
CA LEU A 425 -8.39 20.47 27.74
C LEU A 425 -9.05 19.33 28.52
N ASN A 426 -9.43 19.54 29.78
CA ASN A 426 -10.16 18.54 30.56
C ASN A 426 -11.58 18.33 30.01
N GLU A 427 -12.26 19.38 29.54
CA GLU A 427 -13.53 19.27 28.82
C GLU A 427 -13.34 18.51 27.51
N GLY A 428 -12.31 18.84 26.72
CA GLY A 428 -11.96 18.14 25.49
C GLY A 428 -11.60 16.67 25.73
N VAL A 429 -10.82 16.38 26.76
CA VAL A 429 -10.51 15.02 27.21
C VAL A 429 -11.77 14.31 27.70
N SER A 430 -12.68 14.98 28.40
CA SER A 430 -13.97 14.40 28.81
C SER A 430 -14.87 14.12 27.60
N VAL A 431 -14.85 14.96 26.58
CA VAL A 431 -15.56 14.72 25.31
C VAL A 431 -14.95 13.54 24.57
N ILE A 432 -13.62 13.44 24.52
CA ILE A 432 -12.92 12.29 23.93
C ILE A 432 -13.19 11.02 24.75
N GLU A 433 -13.21 11.09 26.08
CA GLU A 433 -13.53 9.96 26.96
C GLU A 433 -14.99 9.50 26.74
N LYS A 434 -15.94 10.45 26.67
CA LYS A 434 -17.34 10.16 26.35
C LYS A 434 -17.50 9.61 24.95
N ALA A 435 -16.79 10.16 23.96
CA ALA A 435 -16.80 9.66 22.59
C ALA A 435 -16.17 8.27 22.52
N SER A 436 -15.09 8.01 23.25
CA SER A 436 -14.45 6.70 23.35
C SER A 436 -15.35 5.67 24.03
N LYS A 437 -16.03 6.03 25.13
CA LYS A 437 -17.03 5.18 25.76
C LYS A 437 -18.18 4.88 24.81
N ARG A 438 -18.69 5.91 24.13
CA ARG A 438 -19.78 5.75 23.15
C ARG A 438 -19.36 4.87 21.98
N LEU A 439 -18.15 5.06 21.46
CA LEU A 439 -17.58 4.26 20.37
C LEU A 439 -17.32 2.81 20.82
N SER A 440 -16.92 2.60 22.08
CA SER A 440 -16.83 1.27 22.68
C SER A 440 -18.20 0.60 22.76
N THR A 441 -19.22 1.32 23.22
CA THR A 441 -20.61 0.81 23.26
C THR A 441 -21.17 0.57 21.86
N ASP A 442 -20.89 1.46 20.89
CA ASP A 442 -21.32 1.30 19.51
C ASP A 442 -20.61 0.10 18.85
N ILE A 443 -19.32 -0.14 19.14
CA ILE A 443 -18.60 -1.35 18.70
C ILE A 443 -19.19 -2.62 19.36
N GLU A 444 -19.50 -2.59 20.66
CA GLU A 444 -20.16 -3.72 21.32
C GLU A 444 -21.54 -4.02 20.71
N ASN A 445 -22.33 -2.98 20.40
CA ASN A 445 -23.61 -3.11 19.73
C ASN A 445 -23.48 -3.63 18.29
N ILE A 446 -22.52 -3.11 17.52
CA ILE A 446 -22.22 -3.60 16.16
C ILE A 446 -21.77 -5.05 16.20
N ASN A 447 -20.95 -5.43 17.18
CA ASN A 447 -20.55 -6.82 17.36
C ASN A 447 -21.74 -7.70 17.68
N ALA A 448 -22.63 -7.28 18.59
CA ALA A 448 -23.85 -8.02 18.89
C ALA A 448 -24.74 -8.19 17.64
N GLU A 449 -24.97 -7.11 16.88
CA GLU A 449 -25.76 -7.16 15.64
C GLU A 449 -25.08 -8.02 14.55
N PHE A 450 -23.75 -7.95 14.45
CA PHE A 450 -22.98 -8.77 13.52
C PHE A 450 -23.07 -10.25 13.89
N TYR A 451 -22.96 -10.60 15.17
CA TYR A 451 -23.12 -11.98 15.65
C TYR A 451 -24.54 -12.50 15.43
N ASP A 452 -25.57 -11.68 15.67
CA ASP A 452 -26.97 -12.04 15.38
C ASP A 452 -27.18 -12.30 13.88
N ARG A 453 -26.70 -11.41 13.01
CA ARG A 453 -26.78 -11.59 11.55
C ARG A 453 -25.95 -12.79 11.05
N LEU A 454 -24.79 -13.02 11.65
CA LEU A 454 -23.95 -14.18 11.32
C LEU A 454 -24.65 -15.48 11.74
N ASN A 455 -25.27 -15.50 12.92
CA ASN A 455 -26.05 -16.63 13.39
C ASN A 455 -27.28 -16.88 12.49
N ASP A 456 -28.01 -15.83 12.11
CA ASP A 456 -29.15 -15.91 11.19
C ASP A 456 -28.74 -16.44 9.81
N THR A 457 -27.62 -15.96 9.27
CA THR A 457 -27.11 -16.45 7.98
C THR A 457 -26.68 -17.90 8.06
N LEU A 458 -26.00 -18.32 9.14
CA LEU A 458 -25.61 -19.71 9.35
C LEU A 458 -26.84 -20.62 9.54
N GLN A 459 -27.86 -20.20 10.30
CA GLN A 459 -29.12 -20.94 10.43
C GLN A 459 -29.87 -21.06 9.10
N ASN A 460 -29.93 -19.99 8.31
CA ASN A 460 -30.54 -20.05 6.98
C ASN A 460 -29.80 -20.99 6.04
N LEU A 461 -28.47 -21.02 6.14
CA LEU A 461 -27.62 -21.92 5.36
C LEU A 461 -27.83 -23.38 5.80
N ASP A 462 -27.96 -23.63 7.10
CA ASP A 462 -28.30 -24.95 7.66
C ASP A 462 -29.70 -25.41 7.22
N ASN A 463 -30.70 -24.54 7.27
CA ASN A 463 -32.05 -24.83 6.78
C ASN A 463 -32.05 -25.16 5.28
N LEU A 464 -31.31 -24.42 4.46
CA LEU A 464 -31.14 -24.71 3.03
C LEU A 464 -30.47 -26.07 2.80
N ILE A 465 -29.43 -26.39 3.57
CA ILE A 465 -28.77 -27.70 3.53
C ILE A 465 -29.76 -28.80 3.90
N GLN A 466 -30.57 -28.62 4.94
CA GLN A 466 -31.60 -29.59 5.34
C GLN A 466 -32.70 -29.76 4.29
N GLU A 467 -33.17 -28.69 3.65
CA GLU A 467 -34.12 -28.78 2.54
C GLU A 467 -33.54 -29.54 1.34
N ILE A 468 -32.28 -29.29 1.00
CA ILE A 468 -31.58 -30.03 -0.06
C ILE A 468 -31.51 -31.51 0.30
N ILE A 469 -31.04 -31.86 1.51
CA ILE A 469 -30.94 -33.24 1.98
C ILE A 469 -32.31 -33.94 1.96
N ASN A 470 -33.38 -33.27 2.40
CA ASN A 470 -34.73 -33.83 2.40
C ASN A 470 -35.30 -34.02 0.99
N ASN A 471 -34.98 -33.12 0.04
CA ASN A 471 -35.36 -33.29 -1.36
C ASN A 471 -34.59 -34.43 -2.06
N TYR A 472 -33.38 -34.76 -1.62
CA TYR A 472 -32.60 -35.91 -2.11
C TYR A 472 -33.00 -37.25 -1.46
N ARG A 473 -33.83 -37.24 -0.41
CA ARG A 473 -34.33 -38.45 0.28
C ARG A 473 -35.68 -38.97 -0.23
N LYS A 474 -36.36 -38.22 -1.10
CA LYS A 474 -37.54 -38.68 -1.85
C LYS A 474 -37.10 -39.22 -3.21
#